data_AF-A0A0S9KEP0-F1
#
_entry.id   AF-A0A0S9KEP0-F1
#
_cell.length_a   1.000
_cell.length_b   1.000
_cell.length_c   1.000
_cell.angle_alpha   90.00
_cell.angle_beta   90.00
_cell.angle_gamma   90.00
#
_symmetry.space_group_name_H-M   'P 1'
#
loop_
_entity.id
_entity.type
_entity.pdbx_description
1 polymer ?
#
loop_
_entity_poly.entity_id
_entity_poly.type
_entity_poly.pdbx_seq_one_letter_code
_entity_poly.pdbx_strand_id
1 'polypeptide(L)'
;MSDGTLTGAELVEHHQKHPHAKDGKFRQAQHTAGEEIPVGGHLPESVSPVENQFIRPGRVFSPFPAYDGRKSADDRMHALSNPDLTAEEIESAVSRELNRKDVYNRPRVRFMATELPNTGAGTLAKLVDDVHAGPGILEKVIRHPNVSTDSVEGVAERADKEYWEYIGKAMEKPAEDLQSIAACYGHAYNQLVLARDSALILQHRTQDPHWDAEAQRYSQLIEPIERYAFH
;
A
#
# COMPACT_ATOMS: atom_id res chain seq x y z
N MET A 1 26.06 34.18 5.25
CA MET A 1 24.79 33.43 5.27
C MET A 1 25.12 32.12 4.59
N SER A 2 25.21 31.04 5.35
CA SER A 2 25.51 29.70 4.85
C SER A 2 24.26 29.14 4.19
N ASP A 3 24.34 28.78 2.92
CA ASP A 3 23.28 28.01 2.25
C ASP A 3 23.04 26.74 3.05
N GLY A 4 21.82 26.58 3.57
CA GLY A 4 21.39 25.48 4.43
C GLY A 4 21.27 24.15 3.69
N THR A 5 22.31 23.75 2.96
CA THR A 5 22.40 22.49 2.24
C THR A 5 23.00 21.47 3.19
N LEU A 6 22.17 20.59 3.73
CA LEU A 6 22.65 19.42 4.47
C LEU A 6 23.34 18.47 3.47
N THR A 7 24.63 18.27 3.66
CA THR A 7 25.47 17.27 3.00
C THR A 7 24.98 15.86 3.35
N GLY A 8 25.36 14.86 2.54
CA GLY A 8 25.09 13.44 2.84
C GLY A 8 25.63 13.00 4.22
N ALA A 9 26.66 13.65 4.74
CA ALA A 9 27.17 13.43 6.09
C ALA A 9 26.23 13.99 7.18
N GLU A 10 25.58 15.12 6.92
CA GLU A 10 24.63 15.75 7.86
C GLU A 10 23.29 14.99 7.94
N LEU A 11 22.86 14.33 6.85
CA LEU A 11 21.74 13.39 6.86
C LEU A 11 22.02 12.17 7.76
N VAL A 12 23.26 11.67 7.76
CA VAL A 12 23.71 10.57 8.63
C VAL A 12 23.85 11.00 10.09
N GLU A 13 24.33 12.22 10.35
CA GLU A 13 24.46 12.74 11.71
C GLU A 13 23.08 12.99 12.37
N HIS A 14 22.08 13.41 11.59
CA HIS A 14 20.69 13.49 12.07
C HIS A 14 20.14 12.10 12.48
N HIS A 15 20.47 11.05 11.73
CA HIS A 15 20.08 9.67 12.04
C HIS A 15 20.76 9.13 13.31
N GLN A 16 22.04 9.45 13.53
CA GLN A 16 22.75 9.05 14.76
C GLN A 16 22.18 9.68 16.03
N LYS A 17 21.51 10.84 15.90
CA LYS A 17 20.81 11.53 17.01
C LYS A 17 19.40 10.97 17.28
N HIS A 18 18.83 10.21 16.33
CA HIS A 18 17.52 9.56 16.45
C HIS A 18 17.61 8.07 16.08
N PRO A 19 18.40 7.27 16.80
CA PRO A 19 18.47 5.85 16.56
C PRO A 19 17.08 5.24 16.78
N HIS A 20 16.56 4.54 15.78
CA HIS A 20 15.40 3.68 15.94
C HIS A 20 15.60 2.84 17.20
N ALA A 21 14.59 2.80 18.06
CA ALA A 21 14.52 1.85 19.16
C ALA A 21 14.68 0.45 18.58
N LYS A 22 15.87 -0.13 18.75
CA LYS A 22 16.24 -1.49 18.30
C LYS A 22 15.51 -2.61 19.06
N ASP A 23 14.48 -2.27 19.82
CA ASP A 23 13.69 -3.24 20.56
C ASP A 23 12.35 -3.43 19.86
N GLY A 24 12.35 -4.33 18.86
CA GLY A 24 11.16 -5.07 18.48
C GLY A 24 10.67 -5.89 19.68
N LYS A 25 10.03 -5.24 20.65
CA LYS A 25 9.24 -5.89 21.69
C LYS A 25 7.79 -5.84 21.25
N PHE A 26 7.40 -6.92 20.59
CA PHE A 26 6.04 -7.40 20.49
C PHE A 26 5.28 -7.12 21.80
N ARG A 27 4.36 -6.15 21.77
CA ARG A 27 3.27 -6.11 22.75
C ARG A 27 2.21 -7.10 22.30
N GLN A 28 2.39 -8.36 22.71
CA GLN A 28 1.24 -9.24 22.90
C GLN A 28 0.35 -8.58 23.96
N ALA A 29 -0.84 -8.12 23.55
CA ALA A 29 -1.89 -7.81 24.50
C ALA A 29 -2.29 -9.10 25.21
N GLN A 30 -1.75 -9.32 26.41
CA GLN A 30 -2.27 -10.28 27.36
C GLN A 30 -3.63 -9.76 27.83
N HIS A 31 -4.72 -10.35 27.32
CA HIS A 31 -6.02 -10.19 27.95
C HIS A 31 -6.02 -10.98 29.25
N THR A 32 -5.96 -10.24 30.36
CA THR A 32 -6.20 -10.72 31.71
C THR A 32 -7.62 -11.28 31.81
N ALA A 33 -7.71 -12.54 32.23
CA ALA A 33 -8.90 -13.13 32.77
C ALA A 33 -9.24 -12.48 34.12
N GLY A 34 -10.54 -12.26 34.38
CA GLY A 34 -11.07 -12.03 35.71
C GLY A 34 -11.87 -10.74 35.87
N GLU A 35 -13.13 -10.75 35.43
CA GLU A 35 -14.16 -10.03 36.16
C GLU A 35 -15.49 -10.79 36.05
N GLU A 36 -16.03 -11.14 37.22
CA GLU A 36 -17.23 -11.95 37.41
C GLU A 36 -18.47 -11.17 36.99
N ILE A 37 -19.31 -11.74 36.11
CA ILE A 37 -20.62 -11.19 35.75
C ILE A 37 -21.69 -11.94 36.56
N PRO A 38 -22.58 -11.25 37.29
CA PRO A 38 -23.65 -11.91 38.05
C PRO A 38 -24.71 -12.51 37.13
N VAL A 39 -25.12 -13.74 37.48
CA VAL A 39 -26.17 -14.52 36.84
C VAL A 39 -27.54 -13.98 37.23
N GLY A 40 -28.37 -13.61 36.25
CA GLY A 40 -29.81 -13.46 36.46
C GLY A 40 -30.56 -12.64 35.42
N GLY A 41 -31.46 -13.29 34.67
CA GLY A 41 -32.63 -12.62 34.09
C GLY A 41 -32.85 -12.80 32.58
N HIS A 42 -33.77 -13.72 32.26
CA HIS A 42 -34.66 -13.78 31.08
C HIS A 42 -34.14 -13.40 29.67
N LEU A 43 -34.00 -14.43 28.82
CA LEU A 43 -34.04 -14.31 27.36
C LEU A 43 -35.49 -14.17 26.87
N PRO A 44 -35.79 -13.23 25.96
CA PRO A 44 -36.87 -13.39 25.00
C PRO A 44 -36.33 -13.80 23.62
N GLU A 45 -37.04 -14.78 23.08
CA GLU A 45 -37.18 -15.30 21.73
C GLU A 45 -36.49 -14.57 20.55
N SER A 46 -35.74 -15.38 19.80
CA SER A 46 -35.48 -15.32 18.35
C SER A 46 -35.88 -14.05 17.60
N VAL A 47 -34.88 -13.27 17.21
CA VAL A 47 -34.98 -12.36 16.07
C VAL A 47 -34.08 -12.92 14.97
N SER A 48 -34.71 -13.41 13.90
CA SER A 48 -34.05 -13.88 12.68
C SER A 48 -33.07 -12.82 12.15
N PRO A 49 -31.90 -13.20 11.62
CA PRO A 49 -31.06 -12.25 10.91
C PRO A 49 -31.83 -11.75 9.68
N VAL A 50 -31.95 -10.44 9.57
CA VAL A 50 -32.45 -9.76 8.37
C VAL A 50 -31.49 -10.12 7.25
N GLU A 51 -31.86 -11.12 6.45
CA GLU A 51 -31.32 -11.26 5.11
C GLU A 51 -31.65 -9.97 4.36
N ASN A 52 -30.63 -9.13 4.15
CA ASN A 52 -30.69 -8.13 3.09
C ASN A 52 -30.66 -8.90 1.76
N GLN A 53 -31.78 -9.54 1.42
CA GLN A 53 -32.10 -9.95 0.07
C GLN A 53 -32.28 -8.68 -0.75
N PHE A 54 -31.17 -8.12 -1.23
CA PHE A 54 -31.20 -7.28 -2.41
C PHE A 54 -31.68 -8.16 -3.56
N ILE A 55 -32.99 -8.14 -3.77
CA ILE A 55 -33.65 -8.45 -5.03
C ILE A 55 -32.82 -7.77 -6.12
N ARG A 56 -32.17 -8.52 -7.02
CA ARG A 56 -31.55 -7.95 -8.24
C ARG A 56 -32.63 -7.86 -9.31
N PRO A 57 -33.22 -6.68 -9.59
CA PRO A 57 -34.13 -6.52 -10.71
C PRO A 57 -33.28 -6.30 -11.95
N GLY A 58 -33.20 -7.32 -12.81
CA GLY A 58 -32.60 -7.23 -14.15
C GLY A 58 -31.08 -7.12 -14.14
N ARG A 59 -30.40 -8.09 -14.76
CA ARG A 59 -29.08 -7.80 -15.34
C ARG A 59 -29.30 -6.68 -16.35
N VAL A 60 -29.03 -5.44 -15.95
CA VAL A 60 -28.71 -4.37 -16.89
C VAL A 60 -27.68 -4.96 -17.84
N PHE A 61 -27.91 -4.79 -19.14
CA PHE A 61 -27.00 -5.28 -20.17
C PHE A 61 -25.62 -4.65 -19.91
N SER A 62 -24.72 -5.39 -19.29
CA SER A 62 -23.35 -4.94 -19.13
C SER A 62 -22.71 -5.03 -20.53
N PRO A 63 -22.13 -3.94 -21.05
CA PRO A 63 -21.42 -3.99 -22.34
C PRO A 63 -20.18 -4.88 -22.26
N PHE A 64 -19.82 -5.33 -21.05
CA PHE A 64 -18.69 -6.18 -20.78
C PHE A 64 -19.06 -7.67 -20.82
N PRO A 65 -18.22 -8.52 -21.45
CA PRO A 65 -18.40 -9.96 -21.38
C PRO A 65 -18.15 -10.49 -19.97
N ALA A 66 -18.77 -11.62 -19.63
CA ALA A 66 -18.40 -12.34 -18.41
C ALA A 66 -16.94 -12.79 -18.49
N TYR A 67 -16.22 -12.71 -17.37
CA TYR A 67 -14.84 -13.15 -17.33
C TYR A 67 -14.74 -14.68 -17.51
N ASP A 68 -14.06 -15.11 -18.57
CA ASP A 68 -13.77 -16.51 -18.85
C ASP A 68 -12.26 -16.69 -19.10
N GLY A 69 -11.62 -17.46 -18.21
CA GLY A 69 -10.19 -17.75 -18.27
C GLY A 69 -9.73 -18.49 -19.53
N ARG A 70 -10.65 -19.04 -20.34
CA ARG A 70 -10.31 -19.77 -21.58
C ARG A 70 -10.31 -18.87 -22.81
N LYS A 71 -10.77 -17.62 -22.69
CA LYS A 71 -10.84 -16.66 -23.80
C LYS A 71 -9.48 -16.01 -24.09
N SER A 72 -9.43 -15.27 -25.20
CA SER A 72 -8.25 -14.50 -25.61
C SER A 72 -7.84 -13.48 -24.55
N ALA A 73 -6.58 -13.02 -24.56
CA ALA A 73 -6.11 -12.04 -23.59
C ALA A 73 -6.95 -10.75 -23.63
N ASP A 74 -7.30 -10.28 -24.82
CA ASP A 74 -8.10 -9.07 -25.01
C ASP A 74 -9.52 -9.22 -24.44
N ASP A 75 -10.17 -10.36 -24.69
CA ASP A 75 -11.49 -10.65 -24.13
C ASP A 75 -11.46 -10.69 -22.59
N ARG A 76 -10.40 -11.28 -22.02
CA ARG A 76 -10.24 -11.38 -20.55
C ARG A 76 -9.99 -10.01 -19.93
N MET A 77 -9.14 -9.19 -20.53
CA MET A 77 -8.89 -7.83 -20.05
C MET A 77 -10.14 -6.96 -20.20
N HIS A 78 -10.88 -7.12 -21.30
CA HIS A 78 -12.15 -6.43 -21.49
C HIS A 78 -13.17 -6.84 -20.42
N ALA A 79 -13.31 -8.14 -20.12
CA ALA A 79 -14.16 -8.61 -19.04
C ALA A 79 -13.74 -8.07 -17.66
N LEU A 80 -12.43 -8.01 -17.39
CA LEU A 80 -11.88 -7.51 -16.13
C LEU A 80 -12.07 -5.99 -15.96
N SER A 81 -12.22 -5.24 -17.05
CA SER A 81 -12.56 -3.81 -17.00
C SER A 81 -14.00 -3.52 -16.55
N ASN A 82 -14.82 -4.54 -16.32
CA ASN A 82 -16.21 -4.35 -15.92
C ASN A 82 -16.30 -3.75 -14.49
N PRO A 83 -16.81 -2.52 -14.30
CA PRO A 83 -16.91 -1.89 -12.99
C PRO A 83 -17.92 -2.58 -12.06
N ASP A 84 -18.84 -3.36 -12.62
CA ASP A 84 -19.92 -4.04 -11.89
C ASP A 84 -19.50 -5.42 -11.34
N LEU A 85 -18.23 -5.81 -11.50
CA LEU A 85 -17.74 -7.06 -10.91
C LEU A 85 -17.85 -7.01 -9.39
N THR A 86 -18.30 -8.12 -8.82
CA THR A 86 -18.29 -8.32 -7.37
C THR A 86 -16.87 -8.49 -6.85
N ALA A 87 -16.66 -8.28 -5.55
CA ALA A 87 -15.34 -8.44 -4.92
C ALA A 87 -14.78 -9.85 -5.15
N GLU A 88 -15.61 -10.90 -5.06
CA GLU A 88 -15.21 -12.28 -5.30
C GLU A 88 -14.84 -12.55 -6.77
N GLU A 89 -15.58 -11.98 -7.71
CA GLU A 89 -15.27 -12.08 -9.14
C GLU A 89 -13.94 -11.39 -9.47
N ILE A 90 -13.69 -10.20 -8.90
CA ILE A 90 -12.43 -9.48 -9.05
C ILE A 90 -11.28 -10.31 -8.47
N GLU A 91 -11.40 -10.77 -7.22
CA GLU A 91 -10.33 -11.53 -6.56
C GLU A 91 -9.97 -12.80 -7.35
N SER A 92 -10.98 -13.54 -7.81
CA SER A 92 -10.80 -14.75 -8.62
C SER A 92 -10.13 -14.45 -9.96
N ALA A 93 -10.59 -13.42 -10.69
CA ALA A 93 -10.05 -13.03 -11.98
C ALA A 93 -8.61 -12.50 -11.87
N VAL A 94 -8.35 -11.59 -10.94
CA VAL A 94 -7.02 -11.01 -10.67
C VAL A 94 -6.03 -12.11 -10.27
N SER A 95 -6.39 -12.94 -9.29
CA SER A 95 -5.53 -14.05 -8.85
C SER A 95 -5.20 -15.00 -10.01
N ARG A 96 -6.18 -15.28 -10.89
CA ARG A 96 -5.94 -16.12 -12.06
C ARG A 96 -4.99 -15.46 -13.05
N GLU A 97 -5.21 -14.19 -13.41
CA GLU A 97 -4.37 -13.51 -14.40
C GLU A 97 -2.95 -13.26 -13.89
N LEU A 98 -2.75 -12.91 -12.62
CA LEU A 98 -1.40 -12.72 -12.05
C LEU A 98 -0.60 -14.03 -12.00
N ASN A 99 -1.27 -15.18 -11.82
CA ASN A 99 -0.65 -16.50 -11.84
C ASN A 99 -0.43 -17.07 -13.24
N ARG A 100 -0.91 -16.42 -14.31
CA ARG A 100 -0.62 -16.87 -15.68
C ARG A 100 0.85 -16.66 -16.02
N LYS A 101 1.34 -17.49 -16.95
CA LYS A 101 2.65 -17.33 -17.58
C LYS A 101 2.75 -16.10 -18.49
N ASP A 102 1.61 -15.46 -18.80
CA ASP A 102 1.57 -14.22 -19.56
C ASP A 102 1.99 -13.05 -18.68
N VAL A 103 3.26 -12.64 -18.81
CA VAL A 103 3.85 -11.55 -18.03
C VAL A 103 3.42 -10.17 -18.52
N TYR A 104 3.01 -10.04 -19.78
CA TYR A 104 2.73 -8.74 -20.41
C TYR A 104 1.46 -8.09 -19.86
N ASN A 105 0.45 -8.90 -19.52
CA ASN A 105 -0.80 -8.39 -18.96
C ASN A 105 -0.75 -8.16 -17.45
N ARG A 106 0.28 -8.62 -16.74
CA ARG A 106 0.33 -8.48 -15.26
C ARG A 106 0.29 -7.02 -14.79
N PRO A 107 1.06 -6.07 -15.37
CA PRO A 107 0.95 -4.67 -14.98
C PRO A 107 -0.47 -4.11 -15.20
N ARG A 108 -1.10 -4.45 -16.33
CA ARG A 108 -2.46 -4.04 -16.67
C ARG A 108 -3.48 -4.59 -15.67
N VAL A 109 -3.35 -5.85 -15.28
CA VAL A 109 -4.22 -6.50 -14.27
C VAL A 109 -4.10 -5.83 -12.92
N ARG A 110 -2.87 -5.53 -12.47
CA ARG A 110 -2.64 -4.81 -11.20
C ARG A 110 -3.29 -3.44 -11.24
N PHE A 111 -3.09 -2.69 -12.31
CA PHE A 111 -3.69 -1.38 -12.50
C PHE A 111 -5.22 -1.47 -12.50
N MET A 112 -5.83 -2.40 -13.25
CA MET A 112 -7.29 -2.58 -13.24
C MET A 112 -7.81 -2.88 -11.84
N ALA A 113 -7.16 -3.79 -11.11
CA ALA A 113 -7.56 -4.13 -9.75
C ALA A 113 -7.55 -2.90 -8.81
N THR A 114 -6.64 -1.94 -9.02
CA THR A 114 -6.63 -0.70 -8.23
C THR A 114 -7.68 0.34 -8.63
N GLU A 115 -8.31 0.20 -9.80
CA GLU A 115 -9.31 1.16 -10.31
C GLU A 115 -10.76 0.67 -10.11
N LEU A 116 -10.96 -0.64 -9.89
CA LEU A 116 -12.29 -1.21 -9.71
C LEU A 116 -12.82 -0.90 -8.29
N PRO A 117 -14.01 -0.29 -8.16
CA PRO A 117 -14.52 0.20 -6.86
C PRO A 117 -14.80 -0.92 -5.86
N ASN A 118 -15.14 -2.11 -6.37
CA ASN A 118 -15.48 -3.27 -5.55
C ASN A 118 -14.26 -4.13 -5.21
N THR A 119 -13.03 -3.73 -5.56
CA THR A 119 -11.84 -4.50 -5.21
C THR A 119 -11.73 -4.61 -3.69
N GLY A 120 -11.76 -5.84 -3.18
CA GLY A 120 -11.75 -6.11 -1.75
C GLY A 120 -10.36 -5.96 -1.11
N ALA A 121 -10.35 -5.77 0.21
CA ALA A 121 -9.13 -5.63 1.02
C ALA A 121 -8.13 -6.78 0.79
N GLY A 122 -8.60 -8.02 0.66
CA GLY A 122 -7.74 -9.19 0.41
C GLY A 122 -6.99 -9.14 -0.92
N THR A 123 -7.61 -8.60 -1.98
CA THR A 123 -6.91 -8.39 -3.27
C THR A 123 -5.90 -7.26 -3.17
N LEU A 124 -6.26 -6.17 -2.49
CA LEU A 124 -5.36 -5.02 -2.29
C LEU A 124 -4.14 -5.40 -1.44
N ALA A 125 -4.33 -6.17 -0.36
CA ALA A 125 -3.24 -6.69 0.46
C ALA A 125 -2.26 -7.54 -0.37
N LYS A 126 -2.76 -8.42 -1.25
CA LYS A 126 -1.92 -9.18 -2.19
C LYS A 126 -1.13 -8.27 -3.12
N LEU A 127 -1.68 -7.14 -3.55
CA LEU A 127 -0.97 -6.16 -4.38
C LEU A 127 0.08 -5.38 -3.58
N VAL A 128 -0.17 -5.12 -2.30
CA VAL A 128 0.82 -4.54 -1.38
C VAL A 128 2.00 -5.48 -1.19
N ASP A 129 1.77 -6.78 -1.05
CA ASP A 129 2.82 -7.78 -0.83
C ASP A 129 3.54 -8.23 -2.11
N ASP A 130 3.04 -7.83 -3.28
CA ASP A 130 3.63 -8.19 -4.56
C ASP A 130 4.93 -7.40 -4.80
N VAL A 131 6.06 -8.11 -4.74
CA VAL A 131 7.41 -7.56 -5.01
C VAL A 131 7.58 -6.93 -6.39
N HIS A 132 6.65 -7.19 -7.32
CA HIS A 132 6.65 -6.59 -8.65
C HIS A 132 5.70 -5.39 -8.78
N ALA A 133 4.98 -5.02 -7.72
CA ALA A 133 4.23 -3.79 -7.68
C ALA A 133 5.21 -2.63 -7.47
N GLY A 134 5.48 -1.88 -8.55
CA GLY A 134 6.28 -0.65 -8.45
C GLY A 134 5.56 0.44 -7.64
N PRO A 135 6.28 1.50 -7.22
CA PRO A 135 5.73 2.57 -6.38
C PRO A 135 4.41 3.18 -6.91
N GLY A 136 4.27 3.34 -8.23
CA GLY A 136 3.04 3.90 -8.82
C GLY A 136 1.80 3.00 -8.70
N ILE A 137 1.95 1.67 -8.61
CA ILE A 137 0.83 0.78 -8.29
C ILE A 137 0.52 0.87 -6.80
N LEU A 138 1.53 0.84 -5.94
CA LEU A 138 1.34 0.94 -4.49
C LEU A 138 0.66 2.25 -4.10
N GLU A 139 1.01 3.37 -4.74
CA GLU A 139 0.35 4.66 -4.52
C GLU A 139 -1.16 4.60 -4.81
N LYS A 140 -1.57 3.89 -5.86
CA LYS A 140 -2.99 3.67 -6.17
C LYS A 140 -3.65 2.74 -5.15
N VAL A 141 -2.94 1.68 -4.73
CA VAL A 141 -3.45 0.74 -3.72
C VAL A 141 -3.73 1.45 -2.39
N ILE A 142 -2.79 2.25 -1.87
CA ILE A 142 -2.97 2.93 -0.56
C ILE A 142 -4.10 3.97 -0.57
N ARG A 143 -4.37 4.58 -1.73
CA ARG A 143 -5.48 5.52 -1.92
C ARG A 143 -6.83 4.83 -2.06
N HIS A 144 -6.86 3.53 -2.33
CA HIS A 144 -8.10 2.79 -2.53
C HIS A 144 -8.96 2.78 -1.25
N PRO A 145 -10.29 2.99 -1.33
CA PRO A 145 -11.14 3.06 -0.14
C PRO A 145 -11.18 1.76 0.66
N ASN A 146 -11.05 0.61 -0.01
CA ASN A 146 -11.14 -0.71 0.63
C ASN A 146 -9.81 -1.27 1.15
N VAL A 147 -8.69 -0.55 1.02
CA VAL A 147 -7.39 -1.01 1.57
C VAL A 147 -7.41 -0.84 3.09
N SER A 148 -6.90 -1.81 3.85
CA SER A 148 -6.85 -1.69 5.31
C SER A 148 -5.79 -0.70 5.76
N THR A 149 -6.00 -0.08 6.93
CA THR A 149 -5.00 0.78 7.58
C THR A 149 -3.68 0.04 7.78
N ASP A 150 -3.72 -1.20 8.26
CA ASP A 150 -2.54 -2.06 8.46
C ASP A 150 -1.72 -2.24 7.17
N SER A 151 -2.41 -2.36 6.01
CA SER A 151 -1.71 -2.48 4.73
C SER A 151 -1.02 -1.17 4.34
N VAL A 152 -1.62 -0.02 4.61
CA VAL A 152 -1.02 1.30 4.34
C VAL A 152 0.16 1.56 5.28
N GLU A 153 0.04 1.19 6.55
CA GLU A 153 1.13 1.24 7.54
C GLU A 153 2.30 0.37 7.09
N GLY A 154 2.05 -0.88 6.70
CA GLY A 154 3.09 -1.77 6.16
C GLY A 154 3.77 -1.21 4.89
N VAL A 155 3.05 -0.47 4.04
CA VAL A 155 3.66 0.24 2.91
C VAL A 155 4.56 1.38 3.39
N ALA A 156 4.12 2.19 4.37
CA ALA A 156 4.90 3.28 4.93
C ALA A 156 6.22 2.79 5.54
N GLU A 157 6.17 1.75 6.37
CA GLU A 157 7.35 1.15 7.01
C GLU A 157 8.34 0.57 6.00
N ARG A 158 7.84 -0.18 5.01
CA ARG A 158 8.68 -0.76 3.96
C ARG A 158 9.33 0.33 3.11
N ALA A 159 8.58 1.37 2.77
CA ALA A 159 9.09 2.47 1.97
C ALA A 159 10.18 3.28 2.71
N ASP A 160 10.02 3.57 4.01
CA ASP A 160 11.07 4.21 4.82
C ASP A 160 12.33 3.32 4.89
N LYS A 161 12.15 2.01 5.10
CA LYS A 161 13.27 1.06 5.09
C LYS A 161 14.00 1.06 3.75
N GLU A 162 13.29 0.92 2.63
CA GLU A 162 13.89 0.89 1.30
C GLU A 162 14.56 2.23 0.94
N TYR A 163 13.99 3.36 1.36
CA TYR A 163 14.61 4.67 1.25
C TYR A 163 16.04 4.65 1.83
N TRP A 164 16.20 4.21 3.08
CA TRP A 164 17.51 4.14 3.72
C TRP A 164 18.45 3.14 3.06
N GLU A 165 17.93 2.00 2.58
CA GLU A 165 18.74 1.03 1.83
C GLU A 165 19.30 1.65 0.54
N TYR A 166 18.53 2.45 -0.18
CA TYR A 166 18.99 3.11 -1.41
C TYR A 166 19.98 4.25 -1.13
N ILE A 167 19.79 5.00 -0.03
CA ILE A 167 20.79 5.99 0.42
C ILE A 167 22.12 5.31 0.77
N GLY A 168 22.09 4.22 1.54
CA GLY A 168 23.29 3.44 1.85
C GLY A 168 23.99 2.93 0.59
N LYS A 169 23.24 2.35 -0.34
CA LYS A 169 23.77 1.90 -1.64
C LYS A 169 24.41 3.03 -2.44
N ALA A 170 23.83 4.23 -2.43
CA ALA A 170 24.39 5.40 -3.12
C ALA A 170 25.74 5.80 -2.52
N MET A 171 25.86 5.79 -1.18
CA MET A 171 27.10 6.13 -0.46
C MET A 171 28.22 5.11 -0.66
N GLU A 172 27.89 3.85 -0.92
CA GLU A 172 28.86 2.78 -1.22
C GLU A 172 29.38 2.82 -2.66
N LYS A 173 28.74 3.58 -3.56
CA LYS A 173 29.20 3.69 -4.95
C LYS A 173 30.48 4.53 -5.05
N PRO A 174 31.39 4.19 -5.98
CA PRO A 174 32.48 5.07 -6.35
C PRO A 174 31.94 6.43 -6.79
N ALA A 175 32.57 7.53 -6.35
CA ALA A 175 32.13 8.89 -6.67
C ALA A 175 32.06 9.19 -8.18
N GLU A 176 32.78 8.42 -8.99
CA GLU A 176 32.85 8.53 -10.44
C GLU A 176 31.74 7.76 -11.17
N ASP A 177 31.00 6.89 -10.46
CA ASP A 177 29.80 6.22 -10.95
C ASP A 177 28.54 7.05 -10.67
N LEU A 178 28.52 8.26 -11.22
CA LEU A 178 27.44 9.24 -11.03
C LEU A 178 26.08 8.68 -11.49
N GLN A 179 26.06 7.85 -12.52
CA GLN A 179 24.82 7.26 -13.04
C GLN A 179 24.19 6.29 -12.02
N SER A 180 24.98 5.40 -11.42
CA SER A 180 24.45 4.49 -10.39
C SER A 180 24.06 5.23 -9.12
N ILE A 181 24.79 6.28 -8.75
CA ILE A 181 24.45 7.15 -7.62
C ILE A 181 23.09 7.83 -7.87
N ALA A 182 22.92 8.49 -9.01
CA ALA A 182 21.67 9.14 -9.39
C ALA A 182 20.50 8.16 -9.44
N ALA A 183 20.71 6.95 -9.97
CA ALA A 183 19.69 5.90 -9.96
C ALA A 183 19.28 5.50 -8.53
N CYS A 184 20.24 5.37 -7.61
CA CYS A 184 19.93 5.09 -6.20
C CYS A 184 19.14 6.24 -5.56
N TYR A 185 19.51 7.49 -5.79
CA TYR A 185 18.74 8.64 -5.31
C TYR A 185 17.34 8.73 -5.94
N GLY A 186 17.18 8.39 -7.22
CA GLY A 186 15.88 8.31 -7.87
C GLY A 186 14.98 7.21 -7.26
N HIS A 187 15.54 6.06 -6.91
CA HIS A 187 14.81 5.04 -6.17
C HIS A 187 14.45 5.50 -4.75
N ALA A 188 15.40 6.10 -4.03
CA ALA A 188 15.19 6.66 -2.70
C ALA A 188 14.07 7.71 -2.68
N TYR A 189 14.05 8.60 -3.68
CA TYR A 189 13.00 9.60 -3.87
C TYR A 189 11.61 8.96 -3.99
N ASN A 190 11.47 7.97 -4.87
CA ASN A 190 10.18 7.30 -5.08
C ASN A 190 9.65 6.64 -3.80
N GLN A 191 10.54 6.00 -3.03
CA GLN A 191 10.15 5.38 -1.77
C GLN A 191 9.76 6.42 -0.71
N LEU A 192 10.48 7.52 -0.63
CA LEU A 192 10.18 8.57 0.33
C LEU A 192 8.84 9.28 0.04
N VAL A 193 8.52 9.50 -1.24
CA VAL A 193 7.21 10.00 -1.67
C VAL A 193 6.10 9.02 -1.28
N LEU A 194 6.31 7.71 -1.50
CA LEU A 194 5.35 6.68 -1.13
C LEU A 194 5.14 6.61 0.40
N ALA A 195 6.21 6.73 1.18
CA ALA A 195 6.14 6.78 2.65
C ALA A 195 5.35 8.01 3.14
N ARG A 196 5.63 9.19 2.58
CA ARG A 196 4.89 10.42 2.86
C ARG A 196 3.41 10.28 2.56
N ASP A 197 3.07 9.79 1.38
CA ASP A 197 1.68 9.69 0.95
C ASP A 197 0.92 8.65 1.79
N SER A 198 1.58 7.56 2.18
CA SER A 198 1.02 6.59 3.13
C SER A 198 0.76 7.23 4.49
N ALA A 199 1.71 8.00 5.03
CA ALA A 199 1.56 8.71 6.29
C ALA A 199 0.39 9.72 6.25
N LEU A 200 0.25 10.48 5.16
CA LEU A 200 -0.89 11.41 4.99
C LEU A 200 -2.24 10.68 4.98
N ILE A 201 -2.31 9.52 4.32
CA ILE A 201 -3.53 8.70 4.29
C ILE A 201 -3.83 8.14 5.69
N LEU A 202 -2.81 7.66 6.41
CA LEU A 202 -2.96 7.14 7.77
C LEU A 202 -3.40 8.24 8.73
N GLN A 203 -2.80 9.43 8.64
CA GLN A 203 -3.21 10.62 9.39
C GLN A 203 -4.69 10.94 9.17
N HIS A 204 -5.15 10.90 7.91
CA HIS A 204 -6.54 11.15 7.59
C HIS A 204 -7.50 10.09 8.16
N ARG A 205 -7.10 8.81 8.10
CA ARG A 205 -7.95 7.66 8.51
C ARG A 205 -8.00 7.45 10.01
N THR A 206 -6.87 7.65 10.69
CA THR A 206 -6.70 7.32 12.12
C THR A 206 -6.77 8.53 13.03
N GLN A 207 -6.52 9.74 12.48
CA GLN A 207 -6.35 10.98 13.24
C GLN A 207 -5.21 10.90 14.26
N ASP A 208 -4.27 9.96 14.10
CA ASP A 208 -3.11 9.84 14.97
C ASP A 208 -2.06 10.91 14.61
N PRO A 209 -1.67 11.79 15.57
CA PRO A 209 -0.67 12.83 15.34
C PRO A 209 0.71 12.28 14.99
N HIS A 210 1.02 11.02 15.31
CA HIS A 210 2.26 10.37 14.88
C HIS A 210 2.43 10.42 13.35
N TRP A 211 1.36 10.16 12.61
CA TRP A 211 1.41 10.13 11.14
C TRP A 211 1.55 11.52 10.52
N ASP A 212 1.08 12.58 11.18
CA ASP A 212 1.36 13.96 10.77
C ASP A 212 2.84 14.29 10.91
N ALA A 213 3.45 13.91 12.05
CA ALA A 213 4.88 14.09 12.28
C ALA A 213 5.74 13.30 11.27
N GLU A 214 5.36 12.06 10.95
CA GLU A 214 6.05 11.26 9.92
C GLU A 214 5.91 11.89 8.53
N ALA A 215 4.71 12.32 8.12
CA ALA A 215 4.50 12.99 6.83
C ALA A 215 5.35 14.26 6.70
N GLN A 216 5.47 15.05 7.77
CA GLN A 216 6.35 16.22 7.82
C GLN A 216 7.82 15.84 7.73
N ARG A 217 8.28 14.82 8.47
CA ARG A 217 9.64 14.28 8.39
C ARG A 217 9.99 13.87 6.97
N TYR A 218 9.13 13.07 6.32
CA TYR A 218 9.35 12.64 4.95
C TYR A 218 9.44 13.83 3.99
N SER A 219 8.55 14.81 4.15
CA SER A 219 8.55 16.01 3.30
C SER A 219 9.87 16.80 3.39
N GLN A 220 10.46 16.90 4.58
CA GLN A 220 11.76 17.56 4.78
C GLN A 220 12.92 16.81 4.12
N LEU A 221 12.82 15.48 4.03
CA LEU A 221 13.84 14.63 3.41
C LEU A 221 13.74 14.61 1.87
N ILE A 222 12.57 14.92 1.28
CA ILE A 222 12.35 14.86 -0.17
C ILE A 222 13.20 15.89 -0.91
N GLU A 223 13.18 17.15 -0.47
CA GLU A 223 13.82 18.25 -1.22
C GLU A 223 15.33 18.05 -1.42
N PRO A 224 16.12 17.63 -0.40
CA PRO A 224 17.53 17.31 -0.62
C PRO A 224 17.76 16.18 -1.64
N ILE A 225 16.95 15.12 -1.59
CA ILE A 225 17.11 13.94 -2.46
C ILE A 225 16.74 14.28 -3.90
N GLU A 226 15.67 15.04 -4.10
CA GLU A 226 15.23 15.47 -5.42
C GLU A 226 16.35 16.21 -6.16
N ARG A 227 17.10 17.06 -5.43
CA ARG A 227 18.27 17.74 -5.99
C ARG A 227 19.38 16.78 -6.41
N TYR A 228 19.64 15.71 -5.66
CA TYR A 228 20.67 14.72 -6.04
C TYR A 228 20.21 13.72 -7.11
N ALA A 229 18.90 13.50 -7.24
CA ALA A 229 18.35 12.56 -8.19
C ALA A 229 18.23 13.14 -9.61
N PHE A 230 18.00 14.46 -9.73
CA PHE A 230 17.57 15.08 -10.98
C PHE A 230 18.39 16.30 -11.43
N HIS A 231 19.45 16.67 -10.70
CA HIS A 231 20.40 17.73 -11.08
C HIS A 231 21.85 17.24 -11.07
#